data_AF-A0A085WW00-F1
#
_entry.id   AF-A0A085WW00-F1
#
_cell.length_a   1.000
_cell.length_b   1.000
_cell.length_c   1.000
_cell.angle_alpha   90.00
_cell.angle_beta   90.00
_cell.angle_gamma   90.00
#
_symmetry.space_group_name_H-M   'P 1'
#
loop_
_entity.id
_entity.type
_entity.pdbx_description
1 polymer ?
#
loop_
_entity_poly.entity_id
_entity_poly.type
_entity_poly.pdbx_seq_one_letter_code
_entity_poly.pdbx_strand_id
1 'polypeptide(L)'
;MEGALISDGGTAAKHGEAPIPYVVAPTDKEAYSTLRPRLRPSACWRIDDLRFDFDSSFLLPAGTHEFQLLARQRPPGPDDTGKALLLSVFGHADPSGQDEYNKVLAGRRATSVYGLLTRDVALWEKLYSSPHGGDKWGTRQIQMMLTQLGYLQAAPTGYLDNPTTKAVKAFQQDNGLPGTGFPDGGTRAKLFLAYMDALCVDEQGVPFQYVPEDFLSRGPSAGGKCAYQGCGEFNPVRVFSEQAAAEYQKPARKAERDAANMPNRRVVIYMFDPALNITPEQWPCPTVSEGPAGCKAKFWPDGEARRNPRGAQREHLTGGRTFACAFYDRLARGSPCEGVRETVSLYLMDHHGRRMGANPESDDPVERESGAPYRLTVGSQVREGRASAEGLLIEQNVYAGGACELEWGAYPTSEHVQGKASAPGTEEPRYLYSRVIYLGTEEQETPDTERQLHNLGYTSKDPEENRQHFLADHPEAEGEPFAQAVDRVHREGLEAQEA
;
A
#
# COMPACT_ATOMS: atom_id res chain seq x y z
N MET A 1 12.73 -13.62 4.01
CA MET A 1 12.14 -12.88 2.89
C MET A 1 13.22 -11.95 2.34
N GLU A 2 14.20 -12.49 1.61
CA GLU A 2 15.19 -11.66 0.91
C GLU A 2 14.58 -11.16 -0.41
N GLY A 3 14.74 -9.88 -0.73
CA GLY A 3 14.43 -9.33 -2.06
C GLY A 3 13.03 -8.76 -2.30
N ALA A 4 12.23 -8.51 -1.26
CA ALA A 4 10.99 -7.72 -1.41
C ALA A 4 11.33 -6.23 -1.51
N LEU A 5 10.82 -5.57 -2.55
CA LEU A 5 10.84 -4.13 -2.72
C LEU A 5 9.53 -3.55 -2.17
N ILE A 6 9.61 -2.49 -1.40
CA ILE A 6 8.47 -1.94 -0.65
C ILE A 6 8.55 -0.43 -0.76
N SER A 7 7.44 0.18 -1.11
CA SER A 7 7.23 1.63 -1.04
C SER A 7 6.31 1.98 0.13
N ASP A 8 6.10 3.27 0.36
CA ASP A 8 5.05 3.81 1.23
C ASP A 8 3.63 3.43 0.77
N GLY A 9 3.42 3.08 -0.52
CA GLY A 9 2.11 2.71 -1.08
C GLY A 9 2.00 1.29 -1.68
N GLY A 10 3.01 0.42 -1.55
CA GLY A 10 2.97 -0.88 -2.20
C GLY A 10 4.14 -1.83 -1.95
N THR A 11 4.10 -2.97 -2.67
CA THR A 11 5.08 -4.07 -2.58
C THR A 11 5.35 -4.66 -3.94
N ALA A 12 6.56 -5.13 -4.17
CA ALA A 12 6.85 -6.07 -5.23
C ALA A 12 7.86 -7.11 -4.74
N ALA A 13 7.62 -8.39 -5.02
CA ALA A 13 8.51 -9.46 -4.55
C ALA A 13 8.51 -10.65 -5.49
N LYS A 14 9.68 -11.29 -5.62
CA LYS A 14 9.81 -12.61 -6.27
C LYS A 14 9.44 -13.71 -5.27
N HIS A 15 8.77 -14.74 -5.74
CA HIS A 15 8.50 -15.94 -4.96
C HIS A 15 9.63 -16.95 -5.19
N GLY A 16 10.19 -17.51 -4.13
CA GLY A 16 11.33 -18.44 -4.26
C GLY A 16 11.00 -19.70 -5.07
N GLU A 17 11.91 -20.14 -5.93
CA GLU A 17 11.75 -21.30 -6.83
C GLU A 17 11.89 -22.67 -6.16
N ALA A 18 11.72 -22.78 -4.83
CA ALA A 18 11.94 -24.04 -4.14
C ALA A 18 11.10 -25.16 -4.80
N PRO A 19 11.75 -26.18 -5.40
CA PRO A 19 11.03 -27.29 -6.01
C PRO A 19 10.27 -28.00 -4.90
N ILE A 20 8.98 -28.20 -5.09
CA ILE A 20 8.21 -29.04 -4.17
C ILE A 20 8.54 -30.47 -4.59
N PRO A 21 9.32 -31.26 -3.81
CA PRO A 21 9.49 -32.66 -4.13
C PRO A 21 8.11 -33.32 -4.10
N TYR A 22 7.65 -33.78 -5.26
CA TYR A 22 6.43 -34.57 -5.34
C TYR A 22 6.73 -35.96 -4.79
N VAL A 23 6.30 -36.23 -3.57
CA VAL A 23 6.34 -37.59 -3.02
C VAL A 23 5.16 -38.35 -3.62
N VAL A 24 5.47 -39.29 -4.53
CA VAL A 24 4.48 -40.11 -5.21
C VAL A 24 4.62 -41.54 -4.70
N ALA A 25 3.52 -42.14 -4.27
CA ALA A 25 3.51 -43.55 -3.90
C ALA A 25 3.64 -44.42 -5.17
N PRO A 26 4.44 -45.50 -5.15
CA PRO A 26 4.44 -46.46 -6.25
C PRO A 26 3.04 -47.09 -6.38
N THR A 27 2.55 -47.22 -7.60
CA THR A 27 1.27 -47.87 -7.91
C THR A 27 1.53 -49.22 -8.59
N ASP A 28 0.69 -50.22 -8.32
CA ASP A 28 0.68 -51.48 -9.06
C ASP A 28 -0.18 -51.37 -10.33
N LYS A 29 -0.16 -52.43 -11.14
CA LYS A 29 -0.54 -52.44 -12.56
C LYS A 29 -1.90 -51.76 -12.81
N GLU A 30 -1.86 -50.81 -13.74
CA GLU A 30 -2.95 -50.01 -14.32
C GLU A 30 -3.43 -48.77 -13.53
N ALA A 31 -2.93 -48.52 -12.32
CA ALA A 31 -3.22 -47.28 -11.60
C ALA A 31 -2.19 -46.18 -11.89
N TYR A 32 -2.65 -44.97 -12.23
CA TYR A 32 -1.81 -43.79 -12.43
C TYR A 32 -1.89 -42.85 -11.21
N SER A 33 -0.73 -42.39 -10.74
CA SER A 33 -0.69 -41.26 -9.81
C SER A 33 -0.88 -39.95 -10.58
N THR A 34 -1.93 -39.19 -10.25
CA THR A 34 -2.17 -37.88 -10.86
C THR A 34 -1.47 -36.80 -10.05
N LEU A 35 -0.42 -36.21 -10.63
CA LEU A 35 0.19 -34.99 -10.11
C LEU A 35 -0.59 -33.78 -10.61
N ARG A 36 -1.10 -32.97 -9.68
CA ARG A 36 -1.68 -31.66 -10.00
C ARG A 36 -0.75 -30.57 -9.48
N PRO A 37 0.14 -30.01 -10.33
CA PRO A 37 0.97 -28.90 -9.91
C PRO A 37 0.06 -27.76 -9.43
N ARG A 38 0.43 -27.14 -8.30
CA ARG A 38 -0.33 -26.02 -7.76
C ARG A 38 -0.06 -24.80 -8.64
N LEU A 39 -1.11 -24.02 -8.93
CA LEU A 39 -0.94 -22.70 -9.48
C LEU A 39 -0.18 -21.86 -8.44
N ARG A 40 1.07 -21.52 -8.75
CA ARG A 40 1.96 -20.77 -7.86
C ARG A 40 2.45 -19.53 -8.59
N PRO A 41 2.28 -18.32 -8.02
CA PRO A 41 2.89 -17.13 -8.57
C PRO A 41 4.42 -17.24 -8.48
N SER A 42 5.11 -16.82 -9.53
CA SER A 42 6.56 -16.61 -9.58
C SER A 42 6.96 -15.26 -8.97
N ALA A 43 6.06 -14.28 -9.00
CA ALA A 43 6.22 -12.99 -8.36
C ALA A 43 4.85 -12.40 -7.99
N CYS A 44 4.88 -11.38 -7.14
CA CYS A 44 3.71 -10.60 -6.77
C CYS A 44 4.04 -9.11 -6.78
N TRP A 45 3.01 -8.31 -7.00
CA TRP A 45 3.02 -6.86 -6.83
C TRP A 45 1.73 -6.42 -6.13
N ARG A 46 1.80 -5.39 -5.31
CA ARG A 46 0.65 -4.81 -4.61
C ARG A 46 0.74 -3.30 -4.63
N ILE A 47 -0.42 -2.68 -4.77
CA ILE A 47 -0.67 -1.27 -4.51
C ILE A 47 -1.79 -1.13 -3.49
N ASP A 48 -1.58 -0.25 -2.53
CA ASP A 48 -2.51 0.03 -1.43
C ASP A 48 -3.48 1.16 -1.75
N ASP A 49 -4.54 1.25 -0.95
CA ASP A 49 -5.57 2.27 -1.05
C ASP A 49 -5.06 3.71 -1.05
N LEU A 50 -3.89 3.95 -0.45
CA LEU A 50 -3.27 5.27 -0.40
C LEU A 50 -2.94 5.82 -1.79
N ARG A 51 -2.94 4.97 -2.81
CA ARG A 51 -2.74 5.35 -4.21
C ARG A 51 -4.03 5.47 -4.99
N PHE A 52 -5.17 5.38 -4.32
CA PHE A 52 -6.48 5.66 -4.88
C PHE A 52 -7.04 6.92 -4.25
N ASP A 53 -7.80 7.70 -5.02
CA ASP A 53 -8.59 8.79 -4.44
C ASP A 53 -9.62 8.21 -3.46
N PHE A 54 -10.06 9.00 -2.49
CA PHE A 54 -10.89 8.52 -1.39
C PHE A 54 -12.18 7.86 -1.90
N ASP A 55 -12.47 6.64 -1.44
CA ASP A 55 -13.60 5.78 -1.88
C ASP A 55 -13.71 5.68 -3.41
N SER A 56 -12.57 5.69 -4.12
CA SER A 56 -12.51 5.70 -5.58
C SER A 56 -11.67 4.55 -6.15
N SER A 57 -11.80 4.35 -7.47
CA SER A 57 -10.91 3.55 -8.30
C SER A 57 -9.90 4.40 -9.08
N PHE A 58 -9.93 5.72 -8.94
CA PHE A 58 -8.98 6.63 -9.60
C PHE A 58 -7.58 6.51 -8.97
N LEU A 59 -6.56 6.26 -9.79
CA LEU A 59 -5.17 6.13 -9.34
C LEU A 59 -4.50 7.51 -9.23
N LEU A 60 -3.95 7.79 -8.05
CA LEU A 60 -3.27 9.04 -7.72
C LEU A 60 -1.88 9.12 -8.36
N PRO A 61 -1.35 10.35 -8.58
CA PRO A 61 0.00 10.53 -9.13
C PRO A 61 1.12 9.86 -8.34
N ALA A 62 0.97 9.80 -7.01
CA ALA A 62 1.90 9.10 -6.11
C ALA A 62 2.04 7.60 -6.44
N GLY A 63 1.05 7.01 -7.14
CA GLY A 63 1.09 5.63 -7.62
C GLY A 63 2.25 5.31 -8.57
N THR A 64 2.89 6.34 -9.15
CA THR A 64 4.05 6.18 -10.06
C THR A 64 5.14 5.31 -9.44
N HIS A 65 5.42 5.49 -8.14
CA HIS A 65 6.48 4.76 -7.47
C HIS A 65 6.16 3.25 -7.39
N GLU A 66 4.91 2.88 -7.17
CA GLU A 66 4.50 1.48 -7.19
C GLU A 66 4.62 0.87 -8.59
N PHE A 67 4.31 1.63 -9.65
CA PHE A 67 4.51 1.16 -11.03
C PHE A 67 5.99 1.01 -11.40
N GLN A 68 6.88 1.82 -10.83
CA GLN A 68 8.33 1.60 -10.94
C GLN A 68 8.75 0.28 -10.29
N LEU A 69 8.18 -0.06 -9.11
CA LEU A 69 8.41 -1.36 -8.48
C LEU A 69 7.89 -2.52 -9.35
N LEU A 70 6.76 -2.33 -10.04
CA LEU A 70 6.24 -3.30 -11.00
C LEU A 70 7.21 -3.48 -12.17
N ALA A 71 7.72 -2.39 -12.75
CA ALA A 71 8.70 -2.41 -13.84
C ALA A 71 9.99 -3.13 -13.44
N ARG A 72 10.46 -2.97 -12.19
CA ARG A 72 11.60 -3.72 -11.65
C ARG A 72 11.37 -5.24 -11.58
N GLN A 73 10.15 -5.68 -11.25
CA GLN A 73 9.84 -7.11 -11.25
C GLN A 73 9.75 -7.66 -12.67
N ARG A 74 9.25 -6.84 -13.60
CA ARG A 74 9.11 -7.18 -15.00
C ARG A 74 9.15 -5.93 -15.89
N PRO A 75 10.22 -5.70 -16.66
CA PRO A 75 10.15 -4.78 -17.80
C PRO A 75 9.23 -5.38 -18.88
N PRO A 76 8.52 -4.56 -19.69
CA PRO A 76 7.77 -5.10 -20.83
C PRO A 76 8.67 -5.89 -21.77
N GLY A 77 8.20 -7.04 -22.22
CA GLY A 77 8.97 -7.96 -23.06
C GLY A 77 9.52 -9.19 -22.32
N PRO A 78 10.39 -9.97 -22.98
CA PRO A 78 11.05 -11.12 -22.37
C PRO A 78 12.06 -10.66 -21.29
N ASP A 79 12.11 -11.38 -20.18
CA ASP A 79 13.16 -11.20 -19.16
C ASP A 79 14.55 -11.67 -19.66
N ASP A 80 15.57 -11.58 -18.82
CA ASP A 80 16.93 -12.07 -19.11
C ASP A 80 17.00 -13.58 -19.43
N THR A 81 15.91 -14.33 -19.15
CA THR A 81 15.75 -15.76 -19.49
C THR A 81 14.97 -15.99 -20.79
N GLY A 82 14.49 -14.93 -21.43
CA GLY A 82 13.68 -14.99 -22.63
C GLY A 82 12.18 -15.26 -22.38
N LYS A 83 11.70 -15.17 -21.13
CA LYS A 83 10.33 -15.54 -20.74
C LYS A 83 9.53 -14.34 -20.22
N ALA A 84 8.26 -14.26 -20.61
CA ALA A 84 7.30 -13.27 -20.13
C ALA A 84 6.41 -13.89 -19.04
N LEU A 85 6.50 -13.43 -17.78
CA LEU A 85 5.54 -13.87 -16.75
C LEU A 85 4.14 -13.34 -17.04
N LEU A 86 3.11 -14.16 -16.94
CA LEU A 86 1.73 -13.76 -17.21
C LEU A 86 1.09 -13.10 -15.98
N LEU A 87 0.41 -11.97 -16.16
CA LEU A 87 -0.20 -11.20 -15.06
C LEU A 87 -1.66 -11.58 -14.81
N SER A 88 -2.12 -11.44 -13.57
CA SER A 88 -3.54 -11.42 -13.22
C SER A 88 -3.80 -10.48 -12.06
N VAL A 89 -4.76 -9.56 -12.22
CA VAL A 89 -5.04 -8.45 -11.30
C VAL A 89 -6.20 -8.79 -10.37
N PHE A 90 -6.02 -8.64 -9.07
CA PHE A 90 -7.02 -8.91 -8.05
C PHE A 90 -7.26 -7.66 -7.21
N GLY A 91 -8.46 -7.07 -7.33
CA GLY A 91 -8.85 -5.95 -6.48
C GLY A 91 -9.54 -6.44 -5.21
N HIS A 92 -9.32 -5.73 -4.10
CA HIS A 92 -9.90 -6.01 -2.79
C HIS A 92 -10.53 -4.73 -2.21
N ALA A 93 -11.56 -4.94 -1.39
CA ALA A 93 -12.23 -3.91 -0.60
C ALA A 93 -12.11 -4.27 0.89
N ASP A 94 -12.33 -3.29 1.76
CA ASP A 94 -12.40 -3.56 3.20
C ASP A 94 -13.68 -4.34 3.57
N PRO A 95 -13.70 -5.02 4.73
CA PRO A 95 -14.87 -5.77 5.21
C PRO A 95 -15.98 -4.89 5.80
N SER A 96 -15.97 -3.58 5.54
CA SER A 96 -17.06 -2.71 5.95
C SER A 96 -18.01 -2.54 4.76
N GLY A 97 -19.27 -2.95 4.91
CA GLY A 97 -20.29 -2.74 3.88
C GLY A 97 -21.03 -4.02 3.50
N GLN A 98 -21.45 -4.09 2.25
CA GLN A 98 -22.21 -5.22 1.69
C GLN A 98 -21.40 -5.89 0.59
N ASP A 99 -21.44 -7.22 0.55
CA ASP A 99 -20.71 -8.06 -0.41
C ASP A 99 -20.92 -7.61 -1.86
N GLU A 100 -22.15 -7.26 -2.23
CA GLU A 100 -22.51 -6.80 -3.57
C GLU A 100 -21.80 -5.49 -3.94
N TYR A 101 -21.77 -4.52 -3.02
CA TYR A 101 -21.10 -3.23 -3.23
C TYR A 101 -19.58 -3.42 -3.30
N ASN A 102 -19.02 -4.11 -2.31
CA ASN A 102 -17.57 -4.31 -2.20
C ASN A 102 -17.02 -5.14 -3.36
N LYS A 103 -17.79 -6.11 -3.89
CA LYS A 103 -17.42 -6.86 -5.10
C LYS A 103 -17.31 -5.95 -6.33
N VAL A 104 -18.21 -4.98 -6.49
CA VAL A 104 -18.17 -4.04 -7.62
C VAL A 104 -17.02 -3.06 -7.45
N LEU A 105 -16.86 -2.44 -6.28
CA LEU A 105 -15.77 -1.48 -6.02
C LEU A 105 -14.38 -2.11 -6.21
N ALA A 106 -14.17 -3.30 -5.66
CA ALA A 106 -12.95 -4.08 -5.88
C ALA A 106 -12.70 -4.37 -7.37
N GLY A 107 -13.75 -4.72 -8.12
CA GLY A 107 -13.68 -4.92 -9.56
C GLY A 107 -13.31 -3.66 -10.34
N ARG A 108 -13.82 -2.49 -9.91
CA ARG A 108 -13.49 -1.18 -10.51
C ARG A 108 -12.03 -0.80 -10.29
N ARG A 109 -11.48 -1.03 -9.10
CA ARG A 109 -10.03 -0.84 -8.81
C ARG A 109 -9.15 -1.74 -9.67
N ALA A 110 -9.49 -3.03 -9.79
CA ALA A 110 -8.78 -3.94 -10.69
C ALA A 110 -8.87 -3.51 -12.16
N THR A 111 -10.03 -3.01 -12.59
CA THR A 111 -10.25 -2.48 -13.94
C THR A 111 -9.41 -1.24 -14.20
N SER A 112 -9.30 -0.33 -13.22
CA SER A 112 -8.48 0.88 -13.30
C SER A 112 -7.01 0.56 -13.51
N VAL A 113 -6.45 -0.36 -12.71
CA VAL A 113 -5.06 -0.83 -12.84
C VAL A 113 -4.86 -1.54 -14.18
N TYR A 114 -5.75 -2.45 -14.59
CA TYR A 114 -5.63 -3.13 -15.88
C TYR A 114 -5.67 -2.15 -17.07
N GLY A 115 -6.61 -1.20 -17.07
CA GLY A 115 -6.73 -0.20 -18.12
C GLY A 115 -5.51 0.72 -18.20
N LEU A 116 -4.96 1.11 -17.05
CA LEU A 116 -3.70 1.86 -16.97
C LEU A 116 -2.53 1.08 -17.60
N LEU A 117 -2.35 -0.17 -17.21
CA LEU A 117 -1.24 -1.00 -17.70
C LEU A 117 -1.34 -1.29 -19.20
N THR A 118 -2.55 -1.36 -19.76
CA THR A 118 -2.81 -1.70 -21.17
C THR A 118 -3.15 -0.52 -22.08
N ARG A 119 -3.18 0.70 -21.54
CA ARG A 119 -3.60 1.93 -22.23
C ARG A 119 -5.02 1.83 -22.81
N ASP A 120 -5.87 1.03 -22.16
CA ASP A 120 -7.27 0.92 -22.53
C ASP A 120 -8.06 2.11 -21.95
N VAL A 121 -8.04 3.21 -22.70
CA VAL A 121 -8.76 4.44 -22.36
C VAL A 121 -10.28 4.25 -22.32
N ALA A 122 -10.82 3.23 -23.00
CA ALA A 122 -12.25 2.96 -22.99
C ALA A 122 -12.71 2.40 -21.63
N LEU A 123 -11.86 1.62 -20.95
CA LEU A 123 -12.12 1.19 -19.57
C LEU A 123 -12.18 2.37 -18.61
N TRP A 124 -11.23 3.31 -18.69
CA TRP A 124 -11.23 4.52 -17.86
C TRP A 124 -12.41 5.45 -18.20
N GLU A 125 -12.77 5.59 -19.48
CA GLU A 125 -13.97 6.34 -19.87
C GLU A 125 -15.25 5.71 -19.31
N LYS A 126 -15.34 4.37 -19.26
CA LYS A 126 -16.45 3.68 -18.61
C LYS A 126 -16.48 3.93 -17.10
N LEU A 127 -15.33 3.87 -16.42
CA LEU A 127 -15.24 4.18 -14.98
C LEU A 127 -15.67 5.62 -14.70
N TYR A 128 -15.26 6.56 -15.56
CA TYR A 128 -15.58 7.98 -15.47
C TYR A 128 -17.08 8.26 -15.67
N SER A 129 -17.65 7.67 -16.72
CA SER A 129 -19.05 7.91 -17.12
C SER A 129 -20.08 7.11 -16.30
N SER A 130 -19.64 6.10 -15.55
CA SER A 130 -20.50 5.20 -14.78
C SER A 130 -20.14 5.23 -13.30
N PRO A 131 -20.51 6.28 -12.54
CA PRO A 131 -20.23 6.36 -11.11
C PRO A 131 -20.87 5.22 -10.33
N HIS A 132 -20.23 4.81 -9.23
CA HIS A 132 -20.75 3.77 -8.34
C HIS A 132 -20.43 4.07 -6.88
N GLY A 133 -21.45 4.31 -6.05
CA GLY A 133 -21.22 4.69 -4.64
C GLY A 133 -20.43 5.99 -4.53
N GLY A 134 -19.36 5.99 -3.73
CA GLY A 134 -18.42 7.11 -3.65
C GLY A 134 -17.45 7.20 -4.82
N ASP A 135 -17.29 6.15 -5.63
CA ASP A 135 -16.39 6.16 -6.77
C ASP A 135 -17.00 6.95 -7.93
N LYS A 136 -16.69 8.25 -7.95
CA LYS A 136 -17.22 9.24 -8.89
C LYS A 136 -16.08 10.06 -9.48
N TRP A 137 -15.68 9.74 -10.70
CA TRP A 137 -14.67 10.55 -11.38
C TRP A 137 -15.35 11.78 -12.00
N GLY A 138 -14.61 12.88 -12.08
CA GLY A 138 -15.11 14.14 -12.60
C GLY A 138 -14.00 15.17 -12.69
N THR A 139 -14.37 16.44 -12.53
CA THR A 139 -13.44 17.56 -12.69
C THR A 139 -12.24 17.48 -11.74
N ARG A 140 -12.42 16.96 -10.52
CA ARG A 140 -11.30 16.79 -9.58
C ARG A 140 -10.21 15.89 -10.15
N GLN A 141 -10.58 14.73 -10.71
CA GLN A 141 -9.62 13.80 -11.30
C GLN A 141 -9.01 14.38 -12.58
N ILE A 142 -9.77 15.14 -13.38
CA ILE A 142 -9.23 15.89 -14.53
C ILE A 142 -8.16 16.90 -14.08
N GLN A 143 -8.41 17.65 -13.01
CA GLN A 143 -7.44 18.59 -12.43
C GLN A 143 -6.17 17.87 -11.94
N MET A 144 -6.32 16.70 -11.30
CA MET A 144 -5.17 15.90 -10.85
C MET A 144 -4.31 15.42 -12.02
N MET A 145 -4.94 14.94 -13.10
CA MET A 145 -4.23 14.56 -14.32
C MET A 145 -3.50 15.75 -14.95
N LEU A 146 -4.18 16.90 -15.09
CA LEU A 146 -3.59 18.12 -15.64
C LEU A 146 -2.44 18.65 -14.78
N THR A 147 -2.53 18.49 -13.46
CA THR A 147 -1.47 18.87 -12.53
C THR A 147 -0.24 17.98 -12.75
N GLN A 148 -0.44 16.66 -12.78
CA GLN A 148 0.65 15.71 -13.03
C GLN A 148 1.34 15.92 -14.38
N LEU A 149 0.58 16.34 -15.39
CA LEU A 149 1.09 16.64 -16.73
C LEU A 149 1.65 18.07 -16.88
N GLY A 150 1.66 18.88 -15.82
CA GLY A 150 2.24 20.23 -15.81
C GLY A 150 1.36 21.34 -16.40
N TYR A 151 0.09 21.07 -16.70
CA TYR A 151 -0.85 22.05 -17.27
C TYR A 151 -1.59 22.88 -16.21
N LEU A 152 -1.70 22.37 -14.97
CA LEU A 152 -2.39 23.03 -13.87
C LEU A 152 -1.47 23.14 -12.65
N GLN A 153 -1.29 24.34 -12.12
CA GLN A 153 -0.52 24.58 -10.88
C GLN A 153 -1.42 24.80 -9.64
N ALA A 154 -2.72 25.00 -9.85
CA ALA A 154 -3.68 25.22 -8.78
C ALA A 154 -4.14 23.88 -8.16
N ALA A 155 -4.48 23.91 -6.87
CA ALA A 155 -5.02 22.74 -6.19
C ALA A 155 -6.32 22.24 -6.85
N PRO A 156 -6.55 20.91 -6.93
CA PRO A 156 -7.79 20.34 -7.49
C PRO A 156 -9.03 20.73 -6.68
N THR A 157 -9.78 21.72 -7.16
CA THR A 157 -10.99 22.27 -6.51
C THR A 157 -12.24 21.41 -6.70
N GLY A 158 -12.25 20.54 -7.71
CA GLY A 158 -13.44 19.80 -8.17
C GLY A 158 -14.39 20.61 -9.05
N TYR A 159 -14.09 21.88 -9.33
CA TYR A 159 -14.89 22.76 -10.18
C TYR A 159 -14.18 23.09 -11.49
N LEU A 160 -14.94 23.24 -12.58
CA LEU A 160 -14.38 23.68 -13.87
C LEU A 160 -14.20 25.21 -13.86
N ASP A 161 -13.29 25.66 -13.02
CA ASP A 161 -12.97 27.07 -12.79
C ASP A 161 -12.07 27.66 -13.90
N ASN A 162 -11.76 28.95 -13.80
CA ASN A 162 -10.95 29.65 -14.79
C ASN A 162 -9.54 29.03 -14.97
N PRO A 163 -8.78 28.69 -13.90
CA PRO A 163 -7.53 27.96 -14.02
C PRO A 163 -7.68 26.63 -14.75
N THR A 164 -8.68 25.82 -14.36
CA THR A 164 -8.91 24.50 -14.96
C THR A 164 -9.29 24.63 -16.44
N THR A 165 -10.18 25.56 -16.78
CA THR A 165 -10.60 25.83 -18.16
C THR A 165 -9.41 26.22 -19.04
N LYS A 166 -8.49 27.06 -18.52
CA LYS A 166 -7.26 27.42 -19.22
C LYS A 166 -6.33 26.22 -19.41
N ALA A 167 -6.15 25.42 -18.36
CA ALA A 167 -5.32 24.21 -18.42
C ALA A 167 -5.87 23.20 -19.44
N VAL A 168 -7.18 22.98 -19.47
CA VAL A 168 -7.85 22.14 -20.49
C VAL A 168 -7.64 22.69 -21.90
N LYS A 169 -7.76 24.02 -22.11
CA LYS A 169 -7.50 24.63 -23.42
C LYS A 169 -6.07 24.42 -23.89
N ALA A 170 -5.10 24.62 -23.00
CA ALA A 170 -3.69 24.41 -23.31
C ALA A 170 -3.44 22.95 -23.68
N PHE A 171 -3.91 22.00 -22.86
CA PHE A 171 -3.81 20.57 -23.15
C PHE A 171 -4.45 20.20 -24.48
N GLN A 172 -5.65 20.71 -24.77
CA GLN A 172 -6.33 20.48 -26.04
C GLN A 172 -5.51 20.98 -27.23
N GLN A 173 -5.00 22.21 -27.17
CA GLN A 173 -4.19 22.81 -28.23
C GLN A 173 -2.91 22.01 -28.49
N ASP A 174 -2.20 21.62 -27.43
CA ASP A 174 -0.96 20.82 -27.52
C ASP A 174 -1.21 19.42 -28.07
N ASN A 175 -2.44 18.90 -27.94
CA ASN A 175 -2.85 17.59 -28.46
C ASN A 175 -3.66 17.67 -29.77
N GLY A 176 -3.69 18.83 -30.44
CA GLY A 176 -4.37 19.00 -31.73
C GLY A 176 -5.90 18.93 -31.66
N LEU A 177 -6.49 19.17 -30.50
CA LEU A 177 -7.93 19.23 -30.25
C LEU A 177 -8.43 20.68 -30.29
N PRO A 178 -9.74 20.91 -30.54
CA PRO A 178 -10.33 22.25 -30.38
C PRO A 178 -10.18 22.75 -28.94
N GLY A 179 -9.60 23.94 -28.76
CA GLY A 179 -9.41 24.59 -27.45
C GLY A 179 -10.69 25.13 -26.82
N THR A 180 -11.69 24.26 -26.61
CA THR A 180 -12.99 24.61 -26.01
C THR A 180 -12.86 24.95 -24.52
N GLY A 181 -11.88 24.34 -23.83
CA GLY A 181 -11.73 24.41 -22.38
C GLY A 181 -12.71 23.50 -21.62
N PHE A 182 -13.45 22.67 -22.34
CA PHE A 182 -14.35 21.67 -21.77
C PHE A 182 -13.78 20.27 -22.00
N PRO A 183 -13.58 19.44 -20.96
CA PRO A 183 -13.00 18.10 -21.08
C PRO A 183 -14.03 17.08 -21.60
N ASP A 184 -14.40 17.20 -22.87
CA ASP A 184 -15.28 16.25 -23.56
C ASP A 184 -14.64 14.85 -23.72
N GLY A 185 -15.37 13.89 -24.28
CA GLY A 185 -14.88 12.51 -24.43
C GLY A 185 -13.59 12.40 -25.26
N GLY A 186 -13.42 13.24 -26.28
CA GLY A 186 -12.19 13.28 -27.08
C GLY A 186 -10.99 13.81 -26.29
N THR A 187 -11.23 14.86 -25.50
CA THR A 187 -10.24 15.43 -24.58
C THR A 187 -9.85 14.43 -23.50
N ARG A 188 -10.83 13.77 -22.88
CA ARG A 188 -10.60 12.75 -21.85
C ARG A 188 -9.80 11.57 -22.39
N ALA A 189 -10.09 11.06 -23.58
CA ALA A 189 -9.33 9.95 -24.17
C ALA A 189 -7.83 10.30 -24.29
N LYS A 190 -7.50 11.50 -24.77
CA LYS A 190 -6.10 11.97 -24.86
C LYS A 190 -5.49 12.21 -23.48
N LEU A 191 -6.23 12.80 -22.56
CA LEU A 191 -5.77 13.09 -21.21
C LEU A 191 -5.49 11.81 -20.41
N PHE A 192 -6.39 10.82 -20.49
CA PHE A 192 -6.22 9.52 -19.86
C PHE A 192 -4.97 8.84 -20.38
N LEU A 193 -4.77 8.78 -21.69
CA LEU A 193 -3.57 8.19 -22.29
C LEU A 193 -2.29 8.87 -21.79
N ALA A 194 -2.22 10.21 -21.85
CA ALA A 194 -1.06 10.96 -21.40
C ALA A 194 -0.77 10.74 -19.90
N TYR A 195 -1.83 10.72 -19.08
CA TYR A 195 -1.69 10.44 -17.65
C TYR A 195 -1.25 9.00 -17.38
N MET A 196 -1.76 8.02 -18.14
CA MET A 196 -1.34 6.63 -18.04
C MET A 196 0.16 6.47 -18.34
N ASP A 197 0.65 7.16 -19.36
CA ASP A 197 2.08 7.16 -19.72
C ASP A 197 2.94 7.87 -18.67
N ALA A 198 2.41 8.91 -18.01
CA ALA A 198 3.11 9.59 -16.92
C ALA A 198 3.23 8.72 -15.65
N LEU A 199 2.28 7.83 -15.37
CA LEU A 199 2.32 6.96 -14.19
C LEU A 199 3.13 5.68 -14.41
N CYS A 200 3.05 5.09 -15.60
CA CYS A 200 3.72 3.83 -15.91
C CYS A 200 5.08 4.11 -16.57
N VAL A 201 6.01 4.60 -15.76
CA VAL A 201 7.42 4.75 -16.11
C VAL A 201 8.28 3.85 -15.23
N ASP A 202 9.44 3.42 -15.74
CA ASP A 202 10.46 2.79 -14.92
C ASP A 202 11.21 3.83 -14.07
N GLU A 203 12.25 3.40 -13.36
CA GLU A 203 13.02 4.26 -12.47
C GLU A 203 13.87 5.30 -13.19
N GLN A 204 14.11 5.08 -14.48
CA GLN A 204 14.81 6.00 -15.36
C GLN A 204 13.81 6.97 -16.03
N GLY A 205 12.51 6.84 -15.74
CA GLY A 205 11.46 7.66 -16.35
C GLY A 205 11.05 7.19 -17.74
N VAL A 206 11.45 5.99 -18.17
CA VAL A 206 11.08 5.45 -19.49
C VAL A 206 9.68 4.86 -19.41
N PRO A 207 8.72 5.31 -20.26
CA PRO A 207 7.37 4.75 -20.27
C PRO A 207 7.35 3.27 -20.63
N PHE A 208 6.50 2.52 -19.94
CA PHE A 208 6.31 1.09 -20.13
C PHE A 208 4.82 0.77 -20.22
N GLN A 209 4.45 -0.22 -21.03
CA GLN A 209 3.07 -0.70 -21.16
C GLN A 209 3.02 -2.22 -21.33
N TYR A 210 1.90 -2.80 -20.94
CA TYR A 210 1.56 -4.20 -21.19
C TYR A 210 0.54 -4.30 -22.31
N VAL A 211 0.46 -5.47 -22.95
CA VAL A 211 -0.61 -5.82 -23.88
C VAL A 211 -1.49 -6.94 -23.29
N PRO A 212 -2.74 -7.15 -23.77
CA PRO A 212 -3.59 -8.22 -23.26
C PRO A 212 -2.95 -9.62 -23.27
N GLU A 213 -1.99 -9.87 -24.15
CA GLU A 213 -1.22 -11.12 -24.26
C GLU A 213 -0.25 -11.33 -23.08
N ASP A 214 0.12 -10.27 -22.37
CA ASP A 214 0.94 -10.32 -21.16
C ASP A 214 0.17 -10.81 -19.93
N PHE A 215 -1.15 -10.96 -20.03
CA PHE A 215 -2.01 -11.43 -18.93
C PHE A 215 -2.30 -12.92 -19.06
N LEU A 216 -2.75 -13.55 -17.97
CA LEU A 216 -3.13 -14.97 -17.94
C LEU A 216 -4.23 -15.33 -18.95
N SER A 217 -5.00 -14.36 -19.43
CA SER A 217 -5.98 -14.57 -20.51
C SER A 217 -5.34 -14.81 -21.89
N ARG A 218 -4.06 -14.44 -22.07
CA ARG A 218 -3.30 -14.52 -23.33
C ARG A 218 -3.97 -13.79 -24.49
N GLY A 219 -4.54 -12.62 -24.21
CA GLY A 219 -5.26 -11.81 -25.17
C GLY A 219 -6.52 -11.16 -24.56
N PRO A 220 -7.30 -10.44 -25.39
CA PRO A 220 -8.56 -9.83 -24.98
C PRO A 220 -9.52 -10.86 -24.39
N SER A 221 -10.09 -10.55 -23.23
CA SER A 221 -10.96 -11.46 -22.49
C SER A 221 -12.32 -10.83 -22.20
N ALA A 222 -13.39 -11.56 -22.47
CA ALA A 222 -14.75 -11.12 -22.20
C ALA A 222 -14.92 -10.80 -20.71
N GLY A 223 -15.27 -9.55 -20.39
CA GLY A 223 -15.43 -9.09 -19.01
C GLY A 223 -14.15 -9.17 -18.16
N GLY A 224 -12.98 -9.27 -18.79
CA GLY A 224 -11.69 -9.35 -18.09
C GLY A 224 -11.37 -10.69 -17.44
N LYS A 225 -12.13 -11.76 -17.76
CA LYS A 225 -11.95 -13.09 -17.16
C LYS A 225 -10.48 -13.52 -17.21
N CYS A 226 -9.92 -13.96 -16.08
CA CYS A 226 -8.52 -14.38 -15.92
C CYS A 226 -7.49 -13.24 -15.94
N ALA A 227 -7.75 -12.11 -16.61
CA ALA A 227 -6.87 -10.96 -16.65
C ALA A 227 -7.01 -10.07 -15.42
N TYR A 228 -8.24 -9.76 -15.01
CA TYR A 228 -8.53 -8.93 -13.85
C TYR A 228 -9.88 -9.28 -13.21
N GLN A 229 -9.92 -9.23 -11.88
CA GLN A 229 -11.09 -9.63 -11.10
C GLN A 229 -11.22 -8.81 -9.81
N GLY A 230 -12.47 -8.62 -9.35
CA GLY A 230 -12.77 -8.08 -8.03
C GLY A 230 -13.00 -9.20 -7.02
N CYS A 231 -12.24 -9.24 -5.94
CA CYS A 231 -12.41 -10.18 -4.84
C CYS A 231 -13.31 -9.66 -3.72
N GLY A 232 -13.76 -8.41 -3.79
CA GLY A 232 -14.53 -7.77 -2.72
C GLY A 232 -13.79 -7.81 -1.39
N GLU A 233 -14.55 -8.03 -0.32
CA GLU A 233 -14.06 -8.12 1.04
C GLU A 233 -13.70 -9.54 1.50
N PHE A 234 -13.74 -10.53 0.59
CA PHE A 234 -13.69 -11.95 0.96
C PHE A 234 -12.34 -12.42 1.49
N ASN A 235 -11.28 -11.65 1.24
CA ASN A 235 -9.91 -12.02 1.58
C ASN A 235 -9.21 -10.88 2.36
N PRO A 236 -9.66 -10.57 3.59
CA PRO A 236 -9.06 -9.54 4.40
C PRO A 236 -7.70 -10.01 4.93
N VAL A 237 -6.66 -9.20 4.80
CA VAL A 237 -5.33 -9.49 5.38
C VAL A 237 -5.33 -9.30 6.89
N ARG A 238 -6.20 -8.42 7.40
CA ARG A 238 -6.44 -8.17 8.83
C ARG A 238 -7.93 -8.29 9.13
N VAL A 239 -8.27 -9.04 10.18
CA VAL A 239 -9.60 -9.14 10.77
C VAL A 239 -9.50 -8.73 12.23
N PHE A 240 -10.25 -7.70 12.63
CA PHE A 240 -10.23 -7.18 13.99
C PHE A 240 -10.69 -8.20 15.04
N SER A 241 -10.32 -7.95 16.29
CA SER A 241 -10.92 -8.64 17.42
C SER A 241 -12.42 -8.32 17.50
N GLU A 242 -13.18 -9.18 18.19
CA GLU A 242 -14.62 -8.97 18.39
C GLU A 242 -14.90 -7.67 19.15
N GLN A 243 -14.07 -7.35 20.14
CA GLN A 243 -14.17 -6.11 20.91
C GLN A 243 -13.86 -4.87 20.06
N ALA A 244 -12.76 -4.88 19.31
CA ALA A 244 -12.39 -3.75 18.44
C ALA A 244 -13.45 -3.54 17.34
N ALA A 245 -13.95 -4.64 16.75
CA ALA A 245 -15.02 -4.57 15.76
C ALA A 245 -16.30 -3.93 16.31
N ALA A 246 -16.68 -4.23 17.57
CA ALA A 246 -17.83 -3.60 18.23
C ALA A 246 -17.59 -2.11 18.48
N GLU A 247 -16.39 -1.72 18.91
CA GLU A 247 -16.01 -0.33 19.12
C GLU A 247 -16.05 0.49 17.82
N TYR A 248 -15.57 -0.08 16.71
CA TYR A 248 -15.56 0.57 15.40
C TYR A 248 -16.95 0.73 14.75
N GLN A 249 -18.01 0.18 15.35
CA GLN A 249 -19.39 0.50 14.92
C GLN A 249 -19.81 1.91 15.34
N LYS A 250 -19.11 2.52 16.31
CA LYS A 250 -19.41 3.88 16.78
C LYS A 250 -19.04 4.91 15.70
N PRO A 251 -19.95 5.80 15.27
CA PRO A 251 -19.68 6.79 14.24
C PRO A 251 -18.48 7.70 14.52
N ALA A 252 -18.22 7.99 15.81
CA ALA A 252 -17.08 8.80 16.24
C ALA A 252 -15.73 8.17 15.87
N ARG A 253 -15.64 6.84 15.80
CA ARG A 253 -14.40 6.09 15.50
C ARG A 253 -14.29 5.71 14.03
N LYS A 254 -15.07 6.34 13.14
CA LYS A 254 -15.07 6.03 11.71
C LYS A 254 -13.68 6.21 11.10
N ALA A 255 -13.01 7.33 11.40
CA ALA A 255 -11.67 7.62 10.86
C ALA A 255 -10.65 6.56 11.31
N GLU A 256 -10.62 6.23 12.60
CA GLU A 256 -9.76 5.18 13.16
C GLU A 256 -10.03 3.81 12.52
N ARG A 257 -11.30 3.44 12.37
CA ARG A 257 -11.69 2.19 11.69
C ARG A 257 -11.20 2.16 10.25
N ASP A 258 -11.39 3.26 9.52
CA ASP A 258 -11.05 3.35 8.10
C ASP A 258 -9.52 3.27 7.93
N ALA A 259 -8.74 3.84 8.86
CA ALA A 259 -7.29 3.71 8.95
C ALA A 259 -6.86 2.27 9.28
N ALA A 260 -7.45 1.65 10.30
CA ALA A 260 -7.13 0.27 10.70
C ALA A 260 -7.49 -0.77 9.63
N ASN A 261 -8.50 -0.50 8.80
CA ASN A 261 -8.90 -1.36 7.67
C ASN A 261 -8.12 -1.10 6.38
N MET A 262 -7.29 -0.07 6.32
CA MET A 262 -6.53 0.32 5.13
C MET A 262 -5.76 -0.85 4.49
N PRO A 263 -5.10 -1.77 5.24
CA PRO A 263 -4.40 -2.90 4.63
C PRO A 263 -5.29 -3.85 3.82
N ASN A 264 -6.60 -3.89 4.11
CA ASN A 264 -7.55 -4.73 3.38
C ASN A 264 -7.88 -4.15 1.99
N ARG A 265 -7.77 -2.82 1.82
CA ARG A 265 -8.02 -2.10 0.57
C ARG A 265 -6.76 -2.11 -0.30
N ARG A 266 -6.69 -3.04 -1.24
CA ARG A 266 -5.49 -3.26 -2.07
C ARG A 266 -5.83 -3.79 -3.45
N VAL A 267 -4.94 -3.58 -4.41
CA VAL A 267 -4.90 -4.34 -5.66
C VAL A 267 -3.60 -5.14 -5.70
N VAL A 268 -3.71 -6.44 -5.95
CA VAL A 268 -2.58 -7.36 -6.03
C VAL A 268 -2.49 -7.93 -7.44
N ILE A 269 -1.31 -7.91 -8.03
CA ILE A 269 -0.99 -8.60 -9.26
C ILE A 269 -0.16 -9.83 -8.92
N TYR A 270 -0.64 -10.99 -9.34
CA TYR A 270 0.15 -12.22 -9.32
C TYR A 270 0.70 -12.50 -10.72
N MET A 271 1.98 -12.89 -10.78
CA MET A 271 2.71 -13.15 -12.01
C MET A 271 3.07 -14.63 -12.09
N PHE A 272 2.87 -15.24 -13.25
CA PHE A 272 2.91 -16.70 -13.42
C PHE A 272 3.86 -17.12 -14.53
N ASP A 273 4.52 -18.27 -14.39
CA ASP A 273 5.34 -18.84 -15.46
C ASP A 273 4.50 -19.06 -16.74
N PRO A 274 4.93 -18.56 -17.91
CA PRO A 274 4.22 -18.74 -19.17
C PRO A 274 4.12 -20.21 -19.62
N ALA A 275 4.86 -21.15 -19.02
CA ALA A 275 4.67 -22.58 -19.23
C ALA A 275 3.34 -23.09 -18.64
N LEU A 276 2.70 -22.32 -17.75
CA LEU A 276 1.37 -22.63 -17.25
C LEU A 276 0.33 -22.45 -18.37
N ASN A 277 -0.34 -23.55 -18.71
CA ASN A 277 -1.48 -23.52 -19.62
C ASN A 277 -2.78 -23.42 -18.81
N ILE A 278 -3.31 -22.20 -18.69
CA ILE A 278 -4.57 -21.93 -18.01
C ILE A 278 -5.61 -21.56 -19.07
N THR A 279 -6.67 -22.35 -19.16
CA THR A 279 -7.82 -22.06 -20.02
C THR A 279 -8.74 -21.06 -19.29
N PRO A 280 -9.02 -19.86 -19.84
CA PRO A 280 -9.81 -18.83 -19.16
C PRO A 280 -11.19 -19.31 -18.64
N GLU A 281 -11.82 -20.25 -19.34
CA GLU A 281 -13.11 -20.85 -18.95
C GLU A 281 -13.00 -21.67 -17.66
N GLN A 282 -11.81 -22.21 -17.36
CA GLN A 282 -11.53 -22.95 -16.13
C GLN A 282 -11.13 -22.02 -14.98
N TRP A 283 -10.93 -20.71 -15.24
CA TRP A 283 -10.60 -19.75 -14.20
C TRP A 283 -11.78 -19.57 -13.23
N PRO A 284 -11.58 -19.85 -11.93
CA PRO A 284 -12.69 -19.96 -10.99
C PRO A 284 -13.25 -18.61 -10.53
N CYS A 285 -12.50 -17.51 -10.69
CA CYS A 285 -12.96 -16.18 -10.30
C CYS A 285 -14.00 -15.67 -11.29
N PRO A 286 -15.13 -15.12 -10.83
CA PRO A 286 -16.08 -14.43 -11.69
C PRO A 286 -15.45 -13.17 -12.30
N THR A 287 -16.01 -12.70 -13.40
CA THR A 287 -15.69 -11.42 -14.02
C THR A 287 -16.00 -10.24 -13.08
N VAL A 288 -15.53 -9.04 -13.43
CA VAL A 288 -15.81 -7.83 -12.66
C VAL A 288 -17.30 -7.43 -12.70
N SER A 289 -18.03 -7.81 -13.76
CA SER A 289 -19.47 -7.54 -13.91
C SER A 289 -20.38 -8.53 -13.18
N GLU A 290 -19.85 -9.69 -12.80
CA GLU A 290 -20.62 -10.71 -12.09
C GLU A 290 -20.64 -10.45 -10.57
N GLY A 291 -21.76 -10.79 -9.95
CA GLY A 291 -21.98 -10.65 -8.51
C GLY A 291 -21.18 -11.63 -7.64
N PRO A 292 -21.38 -11.60 -6.31
CA PRO A 292 -20.53 -12.31 -5.36
C PRO A 292 -20.78 -13.83 -5.29
N ALA A 293 -21.90 -14.33 -5.82
CA ALA A 293 -22.28 -15.74 -5.73
C ALA A 293 -21.19 -16.70 -6.23
N GLY A 294 -20.55 -16.37 -7.36
CA GLY A 294 -19.44 -17.15 -7.91
C GLY A 294 -18.21 -17.18 -6.99
N CYS A 295 -17.96 -16.11 -6.23
CA CYS A 295 -16.88 -16.06 -5.24
C CYS A 295 -17.22 -16.91 -4.01
N LYS A 296 -18.45 -16.76 -3.48
CA LYS A 296 -18.93 -17.51 -2.30
C LYS A 296 -18.92 -19.02 -2.54
N ALA A 297 -19.22 -19.46 -3.76
CA ALA A 297 -19.09 -20.87 -4.16
C ALA A 297 -17.65 -21.43 -4.09
N LYS A 298 -16.64 -20.56 -3.96
CA LYS A 298 -15.22 -20.94 -3.80
C LYS A 298 -14.73 -20.78 -2.36
N PHE A 299 -15.60 -20.48 -1.41
CA PHE A 299 -15.20 -20.35 -0.01
C PHE A 299 -14.75 -21.70 0.56
N TRP A 300 -13.87 -21.62 1.55
CA TRP A 300 -13.72 -22.72 2.50
C TRP A 300 -15.08 -23.02 3.17
N PRO A 301 -15.31 -24.26 3.66
CA PRO A 301 -16.51 -24.55 4.44
C PRO A 301 -16.70 -23.61 5.64
N ASP A 302 -15.60 -23.14 6.24
CA ASP A 302 -15.56 -22.16 7.33
C ASP A 302 -15.28 -20.73 6.85
N GLY A 303 -15.44 -20.43 5.56
CA GLY A 303 -15.03 -19.17 4.93
C GLY A 303 -15.64 -17.93 5.57
N GLU A 304 -16.93 -17.97 5.92
CA GLU A 304 -17.57 -16.86 6.64
C GLU A 304 -16.93 -16.61 8.00
N ALA A 305 -16.60 -17.68 8.71
CA ALA A 305 -15.94 -17.58 9.99
C ALA A 305 -14.50 -17.03 9.84
N ARG A 306 -13.83 -17.32 8.72
CA ARG A 306 -12.47 -16.81 8.45
C ARG A 306 -12.45 -15.29 8.30
N ARG A 307 -13.33 -14.73 7.48
CA ARG A 307 -13.34 -13.30 7.14
C ARG A 307 -13.95 -12.38 8.20
N ASN A 308 -14.73 -12.93 9.13
CA ASN A 308 -15.44 -12.13 10.14
C ASN A 308 -14.70 -12.09 11.51
N PRO A 309 -14.83 -10.99 12.27
CA PRO A 309 -14.29 -10.86 13.64
C PRO A 309 -14.74 -12.00 14.55
N ARG A 310 -13.77 -12.58 15.28
CA ARG A 310 -14.00 -13.65 16.27
C ARG A 310 -12.84 -13.67 17.26
N GLY A 311 -13.12 -13.52 18.55
CA GLY A 311 -12.08 -13.52 19.58
C GLY A 311 -11.01 -12.46 19.30
N ALA A 312 -9.74 -12.89 19.29
CA ALA A 312 -8.58 -12.04 19.03
C ALA A 312 -8.53 -11.49 17.59
N GLN A 313 -7.74 -10.43 17.40
CA GLN A 313 -7.36 -9.96 16.07
C GLN A 313 -6.57 -11.06 15.32
N ARG A 314 -6.79 -11.17 14.01
CA ARG A 314 -6.17 -12.18 13.17
C ARG A 314 -5.62 -11.55 11.90
N GLU A 315 -4.40 -11.94 11.53
CA GLU A 315 -3.77 -11.55 10.27
C GLU A 315 -3.40 -12.76 9.42
N HIS A 316 -3.42 -12.61 8.09
CA HIS A 316 -3.27 -13.75 7.19
C HIS A 316 -1.87 -14.39 7.29
N LEU A 317 -0.80 -13.60 7.15
CA LEU A 317 0.57 -14.11 7.07
C LEU A 317 1.09 -14.66 8.39
N THR A 318 0.54 -14.24 9.54
CA THR A 318 0.92 -14.75 10.86
C THR A 318 0.13 -15.99 11.28
N GLY A 319 -0.64 -16.58 10.35
CA GLY A 319 -1.36 -17.83 10.58
C GLY A 319 -2.82 -17.68 11.03
N GLY A 320 -3.37 -16.46 11.06
CA GLY A 320 -4.73 -16.15 11.52
C GLY A 320 -5.88 -16.66 10.63
N ARG A 321 -5.58 -17.23 9.45
CA ARG A 321 -6.55 -17.83 8.51
C ARG A 321 -7.76 -16.93 8.25
N THR A 322 -7.53 -15.78 7.66
CA THR A 322 -8.54 -14.74 7.43
C THR A 322 -9.25 -14.83 6.08
N PHE A 323 -8.62 -15.40 5.05
CA PHE A 323 -9.20 -15.45 3.70
C PHE A 323 -10.32 -16.50 3.59
N ALA A 324 -11.51 -16.06 3.14
CA ALA A 324 -12.66 -16.93 2.94
C ALA A 324 -12.54 -17.76 1.65
N CYS A 325 -12.04 -17.17 0.56
CA CYS A 325 -11.95 -17.84 -0.74
C CYS A 325 -10.80 -18.87 -0.75
N ALA A 326 -11.14 -20.15 -0.88
CA ALA A 326 -10.16 -21.24 -0.91
C ALA A 326 -9.27 -21.24 -2.16
N PHE A 327 -9.76 -20.67 -3.27
CA PHE A 327 -8.91 -20.47 -4.45
C PHE A 327 -7.87 -19.38 -4.20
N TYR A 328 -8.30 -18.22 -3.73
CA TYR A 328 -7.41 -17.09 -3.48
C TYR A 328 -6.41 -17.38 -2.35
N ASP A 329 -6.84 -17.97 -1.24
CA ASP A 329 -5.95 -18.42 -0.16
C ASP A 329 -4.84 -19.32 -0.69
N ARG A 330 -5.15 -20.34 -1.52
CA ARG A 330 -4.11 -21.20 -2.09
C ARG A 330 -3.11 -20.47 -2.99
N LEU A 331 -3.57 -19.45 -3.69
CA LEU A 331 -2.75 -18.62 -4.58
C LEU A 331 -1.83 -17.68 -3.79
N ALA A 332 -2.40 -17.04 -2.77
CA ALA A 332 -1.84 -15.92 -2.05
C ALA A 332 -1.06 -16.34 -0.78
N ARG A 333 -1.19 -17.59 -0.34
CA ARG A 333 -0.56 -18.09 0.88
C ARG A 333 0.96 -17.94 0.84
N GLY A 334 1.48 -17.19 1.82
CA GLY A 334 2.92 -16.91 1.94
C GLY A 334 3.43 -15.87 0.94
N SER A 335 2.55 -15.19 0.21
CA SER A 335 2.89 -14.05 -0.64
C SER A 335 3.35 -12.87 0.22
N PRO A 336 4.55 -12.30 -0.02
CA PRO A 336 5.00 -11.08 0.65
C PRO A 336 4.06 -9.88 0.41
N CYS A 337 3.31 -9.90 -0.69
CA CYS A 337 2.35 -8.86 -1.02
C CYS A 337 1.05 -8.92 -0.18
N GLU A 338 0.83 -9.98 0.61
CA GLU A 338 -0.35 -10.12 1.49
C GLU A 338 -0.06 -9.77 2.95
N GLY A 339 1.14 -9.22 3.23
CA GLY A 339 1.51 -8.80 4.57
C GLY A 339 0.71 -7.59 5.03
N VAL A 340 0.37 -7.56 6.32
CA VAL A 340 -0.16 -6.36 6.93
C VAL A 340 1.01 -5.42 7.23
N ARG A 341 0.79 -4.15 6.99
CA ARG A 341 1.76 -3.10 7.19
C ARG A 341 1.08 -1.91 7.84
N GLU A 342 1.81 -1.25 8.70
CA GLU A 342 1.33 -0.18 9.54
C GLU A 342 1.92 1.15 9.10
N THR A 343 1.27 2.22 9.52
CA THR A 343 1.85 3.55 9.47
C THR A 343 2.59 3.78 10.76
N VAL A 344 3.86 4.14 10.67
CA VAL A 344 4.70 4.54 11.79
C VAL A 344 4.67 6.05 11.85
N SER A 345 4.11 6.58 12.94
CA SER A 345 4.08 8.01 13.21
C SER A 345 4.89 8.29 14.48
N LEU A 346 5.95 9.09 14.38
CA LEU A 346 6.86 9.37 15.49
C LEU A 346 7.30 10.84 15.46
N TYR A 347 7.18 11.56 16.58
CA TYR A 347 7.87 12.86 16.69
C TYR A 347 9.37 12.65 16.87
N LEU A 348 10.15 13.29 16.03
CA LEU A 348 11.60 13.34 16.17
C LEU A 348 11.94 14.39 17.23
N MET A 349 12.65 13.99 18.28
CA MET A 349 12.97 14.85 19.43
C MET A 349 14.48 15.04 19.54
N ASP A 350 14.91 16.20 20.05
CA ASP A 350 16.30 16.41 20.46
C ASP A 350 16.55 15.86 21.88
N HIS A 351 17.81 15.94 22.34
CA HIS A 351 18.21 15.51 23.69
C HIS A 351 17.58 16.33 24.84
N HIS A 352 16.84 17.40 24.54
CA HIS A 352 16.07 18.18 25.50
C HIS A 352 14.56 17.87 25.43
N GLY A 353 14.14 16.89 24.64
CA GLY A 353 12.73 16.53 24.46
C GLY A 353 11.95 17.54 23.61
N ARG A 354 12.62 18.37 22.82
CA ARG A 354 11.96 19.33 21.92
C ARG A 354 11.78 18.70 20.54
N ARG A 355 10.60 18.92 19.95
CA ARG A 355 10.27 18.46 18.59
C ARG A 355 11.24 19.09 17.58
N MET A 356 11.86 18.27 16.75
CA MET A 356 12.77 18.69 15.69
C MET A 356 11.98 18.97 14.40
N GLY A 357 11.09 19.96 14.48
CA GLY A 357 10.30 20.47 13.36
C GLY A 357 11.07 21.50 12.53
N ALA A 358 10.32 22.25 11.71
CA ALA A 358 10.87 23.34 10.94
C ALA A 358 11.49 24.39 11.87
N ASN A 359 12.60 24.96 11.43
CA ASN A 359 13.29 26.08 12.05
C ASN A 359 13.12 27.33 11.17
N PRO A 360 12.12 28.20 11.44
CA PRO A 360 11.87 29.41 10.67
C PRO A 360 13.06 30.39 10.65
N GLU A 361 13.96 30.28 11.62
CA GLU A 361 15.16 31.11 11.74
C GLU A 361 16.37 30.54 11.00
N SER A 362 16.25 29.36 10.37
CA SER A 362 17.36 28.76 9.61
C SER A 362 17.62 29.50 8.31
N ASP A 363 18.90 29.64 7.97
CA ASP A 363 19.34 30.14 6.67
C ASP A 363 19.02 29.14 5.54
N ASP A 364 18.81 27.85 5.86
CA ASP A 364 18.41 26.82 4.91
C ASP A 364 16.88 26.87 4.64
N PRO A 365 16.44 27.11 3.39
CA PRO A 365 15.02 27.10 3.02
C PRO A 365 14.30 25.79 3.36
N VAL A 366 14.98 24.65 3.28
CA VAL A 366 14.39 23.33 3.58
C VAL A 366 14.10 23.20 5.07
N GLU A 367 15.02 23.67 5.92
CA GLU A 367 14.81 23.66 7.37
C GLU A 367 13.73 24.64 7.81
N ARG A 368 13.49 25.72 7.04
CA ARG A 368 12.37 26.64 7.32
C ARG A 368 10.99 26.03 7.12
N GLU A 369 10.88 24.99 6.30
CA GLU A 369 9.59 24.40 5.89
C GLU A 369 9.43 22.94 6.32
N SER A 370 10.50 22.26 6.72
CA SER A 370 10.48 20.84 7.07
C SER A 370 11.35 20.53 8.30
N GLY A 371 11.00 19.46 9.00
CA GLY A 371 11.70 19.01 10.19
C GLY A 371 13.02 18.31 9.91
N ALA A 372 13.54 17.65 10.95
CA ALA A 372 14.80 16.94 10.89
C ALA A 372 14.80 15.83 9.82
N PRO A 373 15.93 15.63 9.13
CA PRO A 373 16.11 14.47 8.29
C PRO A 373 16.19 13.21 9.15
N TYR A 374 15.73 12.10 8.61
CA TYR A 374 15.78 10.79 9.23
C TYR A 374 16.15 9.70 8.22
N ARG A 375 16.60 8.57 8.76
CA ARG A 375 16.75 7.29 8.08
C ARG A 375 16.06 6.21 8.90
N LEU A 376 15.14 5.50 8.28
CA LEU A 376 14.44 4.37 8.86
C LEU A 376 14.87 3.08 8.16
N THR A 377 15.43 2.15 8.93
CA THR A 377 15.88 0.85 8.45
C THR A 377 14.95 -0.25 8.96
N VAL A 378 14.32 -0.97 8.02
CA VAL A 378 13.32 -2.01 8.28
C VAL A 378 13.74 -3.28 7.57
N GLY A 379 14.33 -4.22 8.29
CA GLY A 379 14.92 -5.42 7.69
C GLY A 379 16.07 -5.05 6.74
N SER A 380 15.95 -5.38 5.45
CA SER A 380 16.96 -5.04 4.43
C SER A 380 16.69 -3.70 3.72
N GLN A 381 15.72 -2.93 4.19
CA GLN A 381 15.28 -1.70 3.53
C GLN A 381 15.72 -0.48 4.29
N VAL A 382 16.16 0.53 3.55
CA VAL A 382 16.52 1.85 4.08
C VAL A 382 15.61 2.87 3.43
N ARG A 383 14.96 3.69 4.25
CA ARG A 383 14.11 4.81 3.83
C ARG A 383 14.68 6.08 4.41
N GLU A 384 14.75 7.13 3.59
CA GLU A 384 15.25 8.44 4.01
C GLU A 384 14.20 9.50 3.73
N GLY A 385 14.05 10.43 4.67
CA GLY A 385 13.04 11.46 4.57
C GLY A 385 13.31 12.62 5.52
N ARG A 386 12.36 13.55 5.60
CA ARG A 386 12.33 14.61 6.62
C ARG A 386 11.00 14.58 7.34
N ALA A 387 11.04 14.89 8.63
CA ALA A 387 9.83 15.07 9.39
C ALA A 387 9.03 16.29 8.90
N SER A 388 7.75 16.37 9.28
CA SER A 388 6.89 17.52 9.03
C SER A 388 7.42 18.81 9.69
N ALA A 389 6.79 19.94 9.41
CA ALA A 389 7.11 21.21 10.07
C ALA A 389 6.94 21.14 11.60
N GLU A 390 6.13 20.22 12.11
CA GLU A 390 5.92 19.96 13.53
C GLU A 390 6.91 18.92 14.10
N GLY A 391 7.80 18.38 13.26
CA GLY A 391 8.77 17.36 13.64
C GLY A 391 8.20 15.93 13.62
N LEU A 392 7.05 15.71 12.96
CA LEU A 392 6.42 14.40 12.86
C LEU A 392 6.98 13.61 11.67
N LEU A 393 7.62 12.48 11.94
CA LEU A 393 7.90 11.44 10.95
C LEU A 393 6.62 10.64 10.72
N ILE A 394 6.25 10.43 9.45
CA ILE A 394 5.16 9.52 9.06
C ILE A 394 5.70 8.61 7.96
N GLU A 395 5.83 7.34 8.27
CA GLU A 395 6.27 6.30 7.34
C GLU A 395 5.17 5.26 7.17
N GLN A 396 4.63 5.17 5.97
CA GLN A 396 3.56 4.24 5.67
C GLN A 396 4.12 2.90 5.20
N ASN A 397 3.32 1.85 5.36
CA ASN A 397 3.65 0.51 4.87
C ASN A 397 4.93 -0.10 5.50
N VAL A 398 5.10 0.09 6.80
CA VAL A 398 6.16 -0.57 7.58
C VAL A 398 5.66 -1.92 8.10
N TYR A 399 6.50 -2.96 8.08
CA TYR A 399 6.08 -4.31 8.46
C TYR A 399 5.66 -4.38 9.94
N ALA A 400 4.41 -4.77 10.20
CA ALA A 400 3.87 -4.92 11.56
C ALA A 400 4.58 -6.06 12.32
N GLY A 401 4.95 -5.84 13.57
CA GLY A 401 5.50 -6.88 14.46
C GLY A 401 7.01 -7.08 14.41
N GLY A 402 7.77 -6.13 13.86
CA GLY A 402 9.23 -6.09 13.89
C GLY A 402 9.81 -4.98 14.76
N ALA A 403 11.13 -4.82 14.70
CA ALA A 403 11.81 -3.61 15.15
C ALA A 403 12.41 -2.91 13.93
N CYS A 404 12.45 -1.58 13.96
CA CYS A 404 13.15 -0.77 12.98
C CYS A 404 14.25 0.06 13.66
N GLU A 405 15.31 0.34 12.93
CA GLU A 405 16.35 1.27 13.37
C GLU A 405 16.03 2.64 12.78
N LEU A 406 15.80 3.62 13.65
CA LEU A 406 15.53 5.00 13.29
C LEU A 406 16.73 5.85 13.67
N GLU A 407 17.33 6.50 12.68
CA GLU A 407 18.38 7.50 12.85
C GLU A 407 17.82 8.87 12.46
N TRP A 408 18.10 9.92 13.22
CA TRP A 408 17.59 11.25 12.91
C TRP A 408 18.46 12.41 13.41
N GLY A 409 18.17 13.59 12.86
CA GLY A 409 18.89 14.83 13.12
C GLY A 409 20.25 14.81 12.45
N ALA A 410 20.48 15.65 11.44
CA ALA A 410 21.79 15.67 10.79
C ALA A 410 22.81 16.47 11.62
N TYR A 411 24.07 16.05 11.62
CA TYR A 411 25.16 16.98 11.90
C TYR A 411 25.05 18.16 10.92
N PRO A 412 25.09 19.42 11.39
CA PRO A 412 25.40 20.51 10.47
C PRO A 412 26.75 20.16 9.83
N THR A 413 26.78 20.03 8.50
CA THR A 413 28.00 19.79 7.73
C THR A 413 28.93 20.98 7.93
N SER A 414 29.69 20.94 9.01
CA SER A 414 30.60 21.99 9.43
C SER A 414 31.93 21.88 8.69
N GLU A 415 31.89 22.04 7.36
CA GLU A 415 32.98 22.71 6.64
C GLU A 415 32.73 24.23 6.54
N HIS A 416 32.06 24.80 7.54
CA HIS A 416 32.15 26.23 7.87
C HIS A 416 33.03 26.49 9.11
N VAL A 417 33.93 25.55 9.43
CA VAL A 417 35.15 25.86 10.20
C VAL A 417 36.22 26.31 9.21
N GLN A 418 36.32 27.62 9.02
CA GLN A 418 37.45 28.32 8.39
C GLN A 418 37.95 27.74 7.04
N GLY A 419 37.21 28.07 5.97
CA GLY A 419 37.80 28.29 4.65
C GLY A 419 38.27 27.07 3.88
N LYS A 420 37.33 26.26 3.37
CA LYS A 420 37.33 25.67 2.02
C LYS A 420 36.02 24.90 1.84
N ALA A 421 35.26 25.23 0.81
CA ALA A 421 34.07 24.49 0.44
C ALA A 421 34.47 23.18 -0.25
N SER A 422 34.06 22.04 0.30
CA SER A 422 34.00 20.78 -0.44
C SER A 422 32.77 20.71 -1.36
N ALA A 423 32.88 19.90 -2.41
CA ALA A 423 31.88 19.74 -3.46
C ALA A 423 30.63 18.96 -2.98
N PRO A 424 29.44 19.21 -3.57
CA PRO A 424 28.21 18.57 -3.11
C PRO A 424 28.17 17.07 -3.46
N GLY A 425 27.83 16.24 -2.48
CA GLY A 425 27.20 14.93 -2.72
C GLY A 425 28.01 13.64 -2.51
N THR A 426 29.04 13.59 -1.65
CA THR A 426 29.78 12.33 -1.40
C THR A 426 29.95 11.89 0.05
N GLU A 427 29.55 12.68 1.04
CA GLU A 427 29.53 12.23 2.44
C GLU A 427 28.13 11.80 2.84
N GLU A 428 27.98 10.56 3.32
CA GLU A 428 26.73 10.08 3.90
C GLU A 428 26.31 10.98 5.07
N PRO A 429 25.03 11.36 5.18
CA PRO A 429 24.55 12.17 6.29
C PRO A 429 24.81 11.43 7.60
N ARG A 430 25.55 12.08 8.51
CA ARG A 430 25.72 11.60 9.89
C ARG A 430 24.53 12.04 10.72
N TYR A 431 23.77 11.06 11.22
CA TYR A 431 22.67 11.32 12.15
C TYR A 431 23.19 11.51 13.59
N LEU A 432 22.53 12.38 14.35
CA LEU A 432 22.86 12.76 15.73
C LEU A 432 22.29 11.75 16.72
N TYR A 433 21.15 11.18 16.37
CA TYR A 433 20.39 10.28 17.22
C TYR A 433 20.11 8.97 16.46
N SER A 434 20.11 7.86 17.19
CA SER A 434 19.68 6.55 16.69
C SER A 434 18.93 5.82 17.78
N ARG A 435 17.87 5.10 17.41
CA ARG A 435 17.08 4.26 18.32
C ARG A 435 16.44 3.11 17.57
N VAL A 436 16.38 1.95 18.24
CA VAL A 436 15.52 0.85 17.81
C VAL A 436 14.09 1.11 18.28
N ILE A 437 13.15 1.12 17.35
CA ILE A 437 11.72 1.28 17.64
C ILE A 437 11.00 -0.05 17.40
N TYR A 438 10.21 -0.49 18.38
CA TYR A 438 9.40 -1.68 18.27
C TYR A 438 8.01 -1.33 17.72
N LEU A 439 7.57 -2.06 16.70
CA LEU A 439 6.30 -1.82 16.00
C LEU A 439 5.21 -2.80 16.44
N GLY A 440 3.95 -2.42 16.29
CA GLY A 440 2.79 -3.26 16.63
C GLY A 440 2.63 -3.54 18.13
N THR A 441 3.09 -2.64 18.99
CA THR A 441 3.02 -2.78 20.46
C THR A 441 1.62 -2.55 21.03
N GLU A 442 0.72 -1.93 20.27
CA GLU A 442 -0.60 -1.44 20.72
C GLU A 442 -1.76 -2.39 20.38
N GLU A 443 -1.55 -3.35 19.46
CA GLU A 443 -2.61 -4.20 18.92
C GLU A 443 -2.66 -5.61 19.54
N GLN A 444 -1.93 -5.83 20.64
CA GLN A 444 -1.87 -7.12 21.33
C GLN A 444 -2.90 -7.22 22.47
N GLU A 445 -3.51 -8.41 22.65
CA GLU A 445 -4.44 -8.67 23.77
C GLU A 445 -3.78 -8.49 25.15
N THR A 446 -2.46 -8.61 25.21
CA THR A 446 -1.61 -8.22 26.35
C THR A 446 -0.58 -7.20 25.86
N PRO A 447 -0.58 -5.96 26.38
CA PRO A 447 0.40 -4.95 25.99
C PRO A 447 1.82 -5.47 26.22
N ASP A 448 2.69 -5.33 25.21
CA ASP A 448 4.12 -5.61 25.37
C ASP A 448 4.77 -4.43 26.10
N THR A 449 4.51 -4.36 27.41
CA THR A 449 4.87 -3.25 28.28
C THR A 449 6.36 -2.94 28.23
N GLU A 450 7.21 -3.95 28.05
CA GLU A 450 8.66 -3.74 27.92
C GLU A 450 9.01 -3.00 26.63
N ARG A 451 8.42 -3.38 25.49
CA ARG A 451 8.64 -2.68 24.21
C ARG A 451 8.04 -1.28 24.20
N GLN A 452 6.89 -1.08 24.82
CA GLN A 452 6.29 0.25 24.98
C GLN A 452 7.17 1.16 25.83
N LEU A 453 7.67 0.66 26.96
CA LEU A 453 8.64 1.38 27.81
C LEU A 453 9.93 1.71 27.04
N HIS A 454 10.44 0.76 26.25
CA HIS A 454 11.61 0.99 25.41
C HIS A 454 11.37 2.12 24.39
N ASN A 455 10.21 2.12 23.71
CA ASN A 455 9.83 3.17 22.77
C ASN A 455 9.75 4.55 23.45
N LEU A 456 9.25 4.60 24.69
CA LEU A 456 9.21 5.81 25.53
C LEU A 456 10.60 6.23 26.06
N GLY A 457 11.64 5.42 25.87
CA GLY A 457 13.02 5.73 26.25
C GLY A 457 13.51 5.07 27.55
N TYR A 458 12.66 4.29 28.21
CA TYR A 458 13.05 3.49 29.38
C TYR A 458 13.74 2.21 28.91
N THR A 459 15.08 2.28 28.80
CA THR A 459 15.91 1.26 28.13
C THR A 459 16.84 0.49 29.08
N SER A 460 16.63 0.57 30.40
CA SER A 460 17.40 -0.22 31.36
C SER A 460 17.20 -1.71 31.10
N LYS A 461 18.25 -2.49 31.39
CA LYS A 461 18.19 -3.96 31.38
C LYS A 461 17.44 -4.52 32.59
N ASP A 462 17.19 -3.70 33.61
CA ASP A 462 16.39 -4.05 34.78
C ASP A 462 14.94 -3.55 34.59
N PRO A 463 13.96 -4.44 34.42
CA PRO A 463 12.56 -4.04 34.25
C PRO A 463 12.01 -3.24 35.43
N GLU A 464 12.48 -3.48 36.65
CA GLU A 464 12.01 -2.75 37.83
C GLU A 464 12.54 -1.32 37.85
N GLU A 465 13.76 -1.08 37.35
CA GLU A 465 14.32 0.27 37.18
C GLU A 465 13.52 1.07 36.16
N ASN A 466 13.18 0.47 35.00
CA ASN A 466 12.32 1.12 34.01
C ASN A 466 10.94 1.46 34.59
N ARG A 467 10.36 0.54 35.37
CA ARG A 467 9.09 0.78 36.06
C ARG A 467 9.18 1.92 37.06
N GLN A 468 10.24 2.00 37.84
CA GLN A 468 10.43 3.08 38.81
C GLN A 468 10.63 4.43 38.13
N HIS A 469 11.44 4.50 37.07
CA HIS A 469 11.61 5.72 36.30
C HIS A 469 10.29 6.16 35.65
N PHE A 470 9.54 5.24 35.06
CA PHE A 470 8.23 5.55 34.48
C PHE A 470 7.27 6.13 35.52
N LEU A 471 7.16 5.51 36.70
CA LEU A 471 6.27 6.00 37.75
C LEU A 471 6.74 7.32 38.36
N ALA A 472 8.05 7.60 38.35
CA ALA A 472 8.58 8.89 38.79
C ALA A 472 8.22 10.02 37.81
N ASP A 473 8.25 9.74 36.51
CA ASP A 473 7.90 10.70 35.45
C ASP A 473 6.37 10.84 35.28
N HIS A 474 5.61 9.79 35.61
CA HIS A 474 4.15 9.69 35.49
C HIS A 474 3.47 9.34 36.82
N PRO A 475 3.52 10.22 37.84
CA PRO A 475 2.94 9.94 39.15
C PRO A 475 1.42 9.71 39.10
N GLU A 476 0.72 10.21 38.08
CA GLU A 476 -0.69 9.96 37.83
C GLU A 476 -1.02 8.49 37.53
N ALA A 477 -0.03 7.68 37.15
CA ALA A 477 -0.19 6.25 36.94
C ALA A 477 -0.23 5.44 38.26
N GLU A 478 0.00 6.07 39.40
CA GLU A 478 -0.14 5.42 40.71
C GLU A 478 -1.62 5.10 41.01
N GLY A 479 -2.01 3.85 40.79
CA GLY A 479 -3.34 3.33 41.14
C GLY A 479 -4.08 2.62 40.01
N GLU A 480 -3.58 2.70 38.77
CA GLU A 480 -4.05 1.90 37.65
C GLU A 480 -3.13 0.68 37.39
N PRO A 481 -3.61 -0.38 36.71
CA PRO A 481 -2.74 -1.47 36.30
C PRO A 481 -1.58 -0.96 35.44
N PHE A 482 -0.34 -1.27 35.81
CA PHE A 482 0.87 -0.70 35.18
C PHE A 482 0.90 -0.84 33.65
N ALA A 483 0.48 -1.97 33.10
CA ALA A 483 0.40 -2.15 31.65
C ALA A 483 -0.62 -1.21 30.98
N GLN A 484 -1.73 -0.87 31.65
CA GLN A 484 -2.70 0.11 31.17
C GLN A 484 -2.17 1.54 31.26
N ALA A 485 -1.42 1.86 32.32
CA ALA A 485 -0.73 3.15 32.44
C ALA A 485 0.27 3.38 31.30
N VAL A 486 1.15 2.41 31.08
CA VAL A 486 2.17 2.48 30.02
C VAL A 486 1.51 2.61 28.66
N ASP A 487 0.47 1.82 28.39
CA ASP A 487 -0.26 1.87 27.14
C ASP A 487 -1.02 3.20 26.95
N ARG A 488 -1.62 3.75 28.01
CA ARG A 488 -2.23 5.09 28.01
C ARG A 488 -1.20 6.16 27.71
N VAL A 489 -0.06 6.19 28.39
CA VAL A 489 1.00 7.19 28.17
C VAL A 489 1.61 7.04 26.77
N HIS A 490 1.81 5.81 26.30
CA HIS A 490 2.25 5.54 24.94
C HIS A 490 1.25 6.11 23.91
N ARG A 491 -0.06 5.92 24.14
CA ARG A 491 -1.13 6.44 23.30
C ARG A 491 -1.42 7.95 23.46
N GLU A 492 -1.33 8.53 24.64
CA GLU A 492 -1.42 9.98 24.87
C GLU A 492 -0.23 10.71 24.27
N GLY A 493 0.94 10.08 24.36
CA GLY A 493 2.12 10.44 23.59
C GLY A 493 1.76 10.57 22.12
N LEU A 494 0.88 9.71 21.57
CA LEU A 494 0.33 9.67 20.21
C LEU A 494 -0.94 10.53 19.94
N GLU A 495 -1.76 10.85 20.95
CA GLU A 495 -3.04 11.57 20.79
C GLU A 495 -2.94 13.07 21.14
N ALA A 496 -2.01 13.49 22.00
CA ALA A 496 -1.60 14.90 22.12
C ALA A 496 -0.86 15.42 20.85
N GLN A 497 -0.93 14.64 19.77
CA GLN A 497 -0.32 14.81 18.45
C GLN A 497 -1.34 15.15 17.34
N GLU A 498 -2.64 15.29 17.63
CA GLU A 498 -3.69 15.69 16.65
C GLU A 498 -4.49 16.96 17.00
N ALA A 499 -4.21 17.62 18.13
CA ALA A 499 -4.78 18.93 18.50
C ALA A 499 -3.75 20.05 18.33
#